data_AF-A0A815UNX9-F1
#
_entry.id   AF-A0A815UNX9-F1
#
_cell.length_a   1.000
_cell.length_b   1.000
_cell.length_c   1.000
_cell.angle_alpha   90.00
_cell.angle_beta   90.00
_cell.angle_gamma   90.00
#
_symmetry.space_group_name_H-M   'P 1'
#
loop_
_entity.id
_entity.type
_entity.pdbx_description
1 polymer ?
#
loop_
_entity_poly.entity_id
_entity_poly.type
_entity_poly.pdbx_seq_one_letter_code
_entity_poly.pdbx_strand_id
1 'polypeptide(L)'
;MFEINDLFDTFIFRTTTLTGFLFYWLPIICILSPTYLSPFTFVDSTQEFKAYRMAQYDLYGQAYGSRQAFISSEVRLWSHTNLNRKAALIRLEKLTIERFRSLISKGINSLFVVIPPTTIPWTAEQKTDICDLETILLGESVPIPVYFLPETQQTNELYKSIESRRDSTKDSALAVLYDMVTADGYQLSVTTGKHNQRTDSVLYNINGKLVGHGIEERLPKILFVAHYDSIGLANGLAQGADSNASGVLILLKLIRLFSKLYSKQTTRAKYNLHFLFAAGGKLNYQGSKKWIDDYHDQKQQQQLPNDVDVVVCLDSLGQSNQLYMHVSKPPKDTQTVRLLTL
;
A
#
# COMPACT_ATOMS: atom_id res chain seq x y z
N MET A 1 17.89 81.46 2.62
CA MET A 1 18.68 80.29 3.05
C MET A 1 17.96 79.74 4.27
N PHE A 2 16.97 78.87 4.05
CA PHE A 2 16.23 78.20 5.11
C PHE A 2 16.93 76.87 5.35
N GLU A 3 17.48 76.69 6.55
CA GLU A 3 18.24 75.49 6.90
C GLU A 3 17.32 74.28 7.02
N ILE A 4 17.75 73.14 6.44
CA ILE A 4 17.04 71.85 6.43
C ILE A 4 16.82 71.30 7.85
N ASN A 5 17.57 71.80 8.83
CA ASN A 5 17.49 71.36 10.23
C ASN A 5 16.18 71.81 10.92
N ASP A 6 15.62 72.97 10.56
CA ASP A 6 14.36 73.46 11.15
C ASP A 6 13.13 72.66 10.67
N LEU A 7 13.20 72.05 9.49
CA LEU A 7 12.12 71.22 8.96
C LEU A 7 11.99 69.89 9.71
N PHE A 8 13.11 69.34 10.20
CA PHE A 8 13.15 68.09 10.97
C PHE A 8 12.67 68.28 12.40
N ASP A 9 13.05 69.38 13.06
CA ASP A 9 12.62 69.65 14.43
C ASP A 9 11.13 70.01 14.53
N THR A 10 10.57 70.64 13.50
CA THR A 10 9.15 71.02 13.48
C THR A 10 8.22 69.82 13.22
N PHE A 11 8.69 68.78 12.51
CA PHE A 11 7.89 67.57 12.25
C PHE A 11 7.95 66.56 13.39
N ILE A 12 9.10 66.42 14.06
CA ILE A 12 9.27 65.41 15.13
C ILE A 12 8.47 65.76 16.38
N PHE A 13 8.30 67.06 16.70
CA PHE A 13 7.63 67.46 17.94
C PHE A 13 6.11 67.60 17.88
N ARG A 14 5.50 67.61 16.68
CA ARG A 14 4.04 67.84 16.53
C ARG A 14 3.21 66.59 16.22
N THR A 15 3.86 65.47 15.91
CA THR A 15 3.20 64.17 15.64
C THR A 15 3.36 63.17 16.80
N THR A 16 3.63 63.65 18.01
CA THR A 16 3.52 62.91 19.28
C THR A 16 2.06 62.65 19.67
N THR A 17 1.27 62.21 18.70
CA THR A 17 -0.03 61.58 18.91
C THR A 17 0.14 60.09 18.60
N LEU A 18 -0.54 59.25 19.38
CA LEU A 18 -0.54 57.77 19.31
C LEU A 18 -0.51 57.21 17.87
N THR A 19 -1.12 57.94 16.93
CA THR A 19 -1.20 57.69 15.50
C THR A 19 0.14 57.66 14.77
N GLY A 20 1.08 58.57 15.07
CA GLY A 20 2.40 58.57 14.42
C GLY A 20 3.25 57.36 14.84
N PHE A 21 3.14 56.97 16.10
CA PHE A 21 3.78 55.76 16.63
C PHE A 21 3.19 54.49 16.01
N LEU A 22 1.86 54.40 15.92
CA LEU A 22 1.16 53.27 15.30
C LEU A 22 1.47 53.08 13.81
N PHE A 23 1.58 54.16 13.02
CA PHE A 23 1.77 54.01 11.56
C PHE A 23 3.22 53.80 11.14
N TYR A 24 4.19 54.38 11.85
CA TYR A 24 5.60 54.27 11.49
C TYR A 24 6.32 53.22 12.32
N TRP A 25 6.11 53.18 13.63
CA TRP A 25 6.83 52.26 14.49
C TRP A 25 6.24 50.86 14.50
N LEU A 26 4.93 50.68 14.32
CA LEU A 26 4.33 49.34 14.29
C LEU A 26 4.82 48.47 13.10
N PRO A 27 4.87 48.95 11.84
CA PRO A 27 5.44 48.15 10.75
C PRO A 27 6.95 47.95 10.94
N ILE A 28 7.68 48.94 11.45
CA ILE A 28 9.13 48.83 11.71
C ILE A 28 9.41 47.81 12.81
N ILE A 29 8.60 47.78 13.88
CA ILE A 29 8.69 46.78 14.95
C ILE A 29 8.31 45.39 14.41
N CYS A 30 7.23 45.26 13.63
CA CYS A 30 6.86 43.99 13.00
C CYS A 30 7.94 43.45 12.04
N ILE A 31 8.72 44.32 11.38
CA ILE A 31 9.80 43.94 10.46
C ILE A 31 11.12 43.66 11.21
N LEU A 32 11.44 44.42 12.27
CA LEU A 32 12.71 44.32 13.00
C LEU A 32 12.67 43.37 14.21
N SER A 33 11.49 42.96 14.69
CA SER A 33 11.36 42.05 15.83
C SER A 33 10.69 40.69 15.51
N PRO A 34 11.21 39.85 14.60
CA PRO A 34 10.85 38.44 14.60
C PRO A 34 11.32 37.73 15.90
N THR A 35 12.23 38.35 16.66
CA THR A 35 12.93 37.72 17.80
C THR A 35 12.54 38.23 19.18
N TYR A 36 11.83 39.37 19.30
CA TYR A 36 11.61 40.03 20.60
C TYR A 36 10.14 40.25 21.01
N LEU A 37 9.17 40.00 20.13
CA LEU A 37 7.73 40.14 20.46
C LEU A 37 6.91 38.85 20.42
N SER A 38 7.51 37.71 20.08
CA SER A 38 6.85 36.41 20.24
C SER A 38 7.46 35.64 21.42
N PRO A 39 6.71 35.35 22.51
CA PRO A 39 7.11 34.31 23.46
C PRO A 39 7.04 32.91 22.82
N PHE A 40 6.54 32.83 21.59
CA PHE A 40 6.51 31.63 20.78
C PHE A 40 7.77 31.62 19.90
N THR A 41 8.78 30.89 20.34
CA THR A 41 9.63 30.21 19.36
C THR A 41 8.68 29.36 18.52
N PHE A 42 8.54 29.65 17.22
CA PHE A 42 7.95 28.70 16.28
C PHE A 42 8.91 27.53 16.19
N VAL A 43 8.83 26.63 17.17
CA VAL A 43 9.38 25.30 17.06
C VAL A 43 8.49 24.62 16.04
N ASP A 44 8.91 24.65 14.78
CA ASP A 44 8.40 23.76 13.75
C ASP A 44 8.71 22.34 14.22
N SER A 45 7.78 21.77 14.99
CA SER A 45 7.83 20.39 15.44
C SER A 45 7.54 19.49 14.23
N THR A 46 8.54 19.38 13.36
CA THR A 46 8.48 18.46 12.22
C THR A 46 8.60 17.05 12.78
N GLN A 47 7.49 16.31 12.73
CA GLN A 47 7.45 14.92 13.12
C GLN A 47 7.54 14.03 11.88
N GLU A 48 8.59 13.21 11.83
CA GLU A 48 8.75 12.21 10.78
C GLU A 48 8.18 10.87 11.24
N PHE A 49 7.29 10.30 10.45
CA PHE A 49 6.76 8.96 10.68
C PHE A 49 6.66 8.16 9.39
N LYS A 50 6.69 6.84 9.51
CA LYS A 50 6.67 5.93 8.36
C LYS A 50 5.28 5.90 7.72
N ALA A 51 5.23 6.13 6.42
CA ALA A 51 4.01 6.01 5.62
C ALA A 51 4.23 5.07 4.44
N TYR A 52 3.22 4.28 4.10
CA TYR A 52 3.25 3.37 2.95
C TYR A 52 2.26 3.85 1.90
N ARG A 53 2.74 4.11 0.69
CA ARG A 53 1.86 4.49 -0.41
C ARG A 53 1.04 3.29 -0.86
N MET A 54 -0.21 3.54 -1.26
CA MET A 54 -1.02 2.56 -1.98
C MET A 54 -0.29 2.07 -3.24
N ALA A 55 -0.47 0.80 -3.58
CA ALA A 55 0.10 0.21 -4.79
C ALA A 55 -0.31 1.01 -6.04
N GLN A 56 0.58 1.05 -7.03
CA GLN A 56 0.35 1.64 -8.34
C GLN A 56 0.95 0.69 -9.37
N TYR A 57 0.14 0.19 -10.29
CA TYR A 57 0.59 -0.65 -11.40
C TYR A 57 -0.37 -0.50 -12.58
N ASP A 58 0.17 -0.70 -13.78
CA ASP A 58 -0.60 -0.68 -15.02
C ASP A 58 -0.55 -2.08 -15.63
N LEU A 59 -1.71 -2.68 -15.90
CA LEU A 59 -1.82 -4.02 -16.47
C LEU A 59 -2.64 -3.94 -17.76
N TYR A 60 -2.07 -4.41 -18.88
CA TYR A 60 -2.71 -4.39 -20.21
C TYR A 60 -3.25 -3.00 -20.63
N GLY A 61 -2.57 -1.93 -20.23
CA GLY A 61 -2.97 -0.55 -20.55
C GLY A 61 -4.05 0.04 -19.62
N GLN A 62 -4.57 -0.73 -18.66
CA GLN A 62 -5.45 -0.24 -17.62
C GLN A 62 -4.65 0.11 -16.36
N ALA A 63 -4.92 1.29 -15.78
CA ALA A 63 -4.23 1.78 -14.60
C ALA A 63 -4.95 1.36 -13.32
N TYR A 64 -4.18 0.92 -12.32
CA TYR A 64 -4.69 0.47 -11.02
C TYR A 64 -4.00 1.21 -9.87
N GLY A 65 -4.77 1.46 -8.82
CA GLY A 65 -4.32 2.08 -7.58
C GLY A 65 -3.99 3.57 -7.69
N SER A 66 -3.17 4.07 -6.78
CA SER A 66 -2.96 5.52 -6.57
C SER A 66 -2.06 6.15 -7.63
N ARG A 67 -2.55 7.17 -8.35
CA ARG A 67 -1.81 7.83 -9.45
C ARG A 67 -0.91 8.99 -9.03
N GLN A 68 -1.08 9.50 -7.82
CA GLN A 68 -0.30 10.62 -7.29
C GLN A 68 0.51 10.19 -6.06
N ALA A 69 1.62 10.90 -5.82
CA ALA A 69 2.55 10.60 -4.72
C ALA A 69 2.88 11.84 -3.88
N PHE A 70 3.04 13.00 -4.51
CA PHE A 70 3.36 14.23 -3.82
C PHE A 70 2.17 14.72 -2.98
N ILE A 71 2.45 15.09 -1.74
CA ILE A 71 1.46 15.70 -0.84
C ILE A 71 2.13 16.90 -0.17
N SER A 72 1.40 18.01 -0.13
CA SER A 72 1.69 19.15 0.75
C SER A 72 0.36 19.82 1.04
N SER A 73 -0.34 19.37 2.08
CA SER A 73 -1.64 19.92 2.43
C SER A 73 -1.95 19.76 3.92
N GLU A 74 -2.73 20.70 4.44
CA GLU A 74 -3.28 20.65 5.79
C GLU A 74 -4.17 19.42 5.98
N VAL A 75 -3.99 18.74 7.11
CA VAL A 75 -4.72 17.54 7.50
C VAL A 75 -5.94 17.88 8.31
N ARG A 76 -7.05 17.22 7.98
CA ARG A 76 -8.29 17.26 8.73
C ARG A 76 -8.85 15.86 8.89
N LEU A 77 -9.60 15.65 9.95
CA LEU A 77 -10.32 14.40 10.15
C LEU A 77 -11.39 14.22 9.06
N TRP A 78 -11.61 12.98 8.60
CA TRP A 78 -12.59 12.61 7.58
C TRP A 78 -14.03 13.12 7.81
N SER A 79 -14.36 13.46 9.05
CA SER A 79 -15.68 13.87 9.50
C SER A 79 -15.92 15.38 9.50
N HIS A 80 -14.91 16.19 9.14
CA HIS A 80 -15.10 17.63 8.94
C HIS A 80 -15.95 17.92 7.70
N THR A 81 -16.63 19.08 7.74
CA THR A 81 -17.51 19.56 6.66
C THR A 81 -16.70 20.04 5.46
N ASN A 82 -15.62 20.80 5.69
CA ASN A 82 -14.77 21.33 4.64
C ASN A 82 -13.46 20.52 4.51
N LEU A 83 -13.43 19.67 3.48
CA LEU A 83 -12.30 18.81 3.13
C LEU A 83 -11.73 19.11 1.73
N ASN A 84 -12.25 20.14 1.06
CA ASN A 84 -11.83 20.50 -0.30
C ASN A 84 -10.37 20.94 -0.30
N ARG A 85 -9.53 20.28 -1.12
CA ARG A 85 -8.07 20.48 -1.20
C ARG A 85 -7.31 20.23 0.12
N LYS A 86 -7.90 19.51 1.07
CA LYS A 86 -7.27 19.13 2.34
C LYS A 86 -6.90 17.64 2.33
N ALA A 87 -6.00 17.25 3.21
CA ALA A 87 -5.67 15.85 3.46
C ALA A 87 -6.68 15.27 4.47
N ALA A 88 -7.37 14.20 4.10
CA ALA A 88 -8.29 13.51 5.01
C ALA A 88 -7.56 12.44 5.81
N LEU A 89 -7.71 12.45 7.14
CA LEU A 89 -7.20 11.41 8.05
C LEU A 89 -8.37 10.52 8.52
N ILE A 90 -8.22 9.20 8.40
CA ILE A 90 -9.23 8.22 8.79
C ILE A 90 -8.58 6.96 9.38
N ARG A 91 -9.23 6.31 10.34
CA ARG A 91 -8.83 4.97 10.82
C ARG A 91 -9.41 3.89 9.91
N LEU A 92 -8.67 2.81 9.67
CA LEU A 92 -9.10 1.69 8.81
C LEU A 92 -10.46 1.12 9.25
N GLU A 93 -10.69 0.99 10.57
CA GLU A 93 -11.96 0.54 11.17
C GLU A 93 -13.18 1.35 10.73
N LYS A 94 -12.97 2.62 10.38
CA LYS A 94 -14.02 3.56 9.99
C LYS A 94 -14.08 3.75 8.47
N LEU A 95 -13.20 3.12 7.71
CA LEU A 95 -13.13 3.28 6.27
C LEU A 95 -14.06 2.26 5.60
N THR A 96 -15.16 2.73 5.03
CA THR A 96 -16.05 1.94 4.17
C THR A 96 -15.97 2.46 2.74
N ILE A 97 -16.42 1.66 1.77
CA ILE A 97 -16.43 2.04 0.34
C ILE A 97 -17.26 3.32 0.12
N GLU A 98 -18.41 3.42 0.79
CA GLU A 98 -19.27 4.61 0.73
C GLU A 98 -18.58 5.85 1.26
N ARG A 99 -17.89 5.74 2.40
CA ARG A 99 -17.12 6.84 2.98
C ARG A 99 -15.96 7.24 2.09
N PHE A 100 -15.26 6.26 1.51
CA PHE A 100 -14.21 6.52 0.54
C PHE A 100 -14.72 7.32 -0.67
N ARG A 101 -15.83 6.88 -1.28
CA ARG A 101 -16.47 7.59 -2.40
C ARG A 101 -16.97 8.99 -2.00
N SER A 102 -17.52 9.14 -0.80
CA SER A 102 -17.93 10.44 -0.26
C SER A 102 -16.75 11.39 -0.05
N LEU A 103 -15.59 10.88 0.38
CA LEU A 103 -14.39 11.71 0.53
C LEU A 103 -13.88 12.19 -0.84
N ILE A 104 -13.87 11.31 -1.84
CA ILE A 104 -13.50 11.68 -3.21
C ILE A 104 -14.46 12.75 -3.77
N SER A 105 -15.78 12.58 -3.59
CA SER A 105 -16.76 13.55 -4.10
C SER A 105 -16.68 14.91 -3.41
N LYS A 106 -16.18 14.98 -2.17
CA LYS A 106 -15.87 16.23 -1.47
C LYS A 106 -14.61 16.95 -1.97
N GLY A 107 -13.85 16.36 -2.91
CA GLY A 107 -12.66 16.98 -3.50
C GLY A 107 -11.44 16.99 -2.57
N ILE A 108 -11.21 15.91 -1.82
CA ILE A 108 -10.00 15.79 -1.00
C ILE A 108 -8.74 15.80 -1.87
N ASN A 109 -7.66 16.38 -1.36
CA ASN A 109 -6.36 16.36 -2.04
C ASN A 109 -5.64 15.04 -1.84
N SER A 110 -5.73 14.45 -0.64
CA SER A 110 -5.05 13.20 -0.27
C SER A 110 -5.79 12.46 0.83
N LEU A 111 -5.54 11.15 0.94
CA LEU A 111 -6.13 10.30 1.98
C LEU A 111 -5.03 9.61 2.80
N PHE A 112 -5.10 9.74 4.12
CA PHE A 112 -4.26 9.04 5.07
C PHE A 112 -5.11 8.07 5.89
N VAL A 113 -4.78 6.79 5.80
CA VAL A 113 -5.48 5.70 6.50
C VAL A 113 -4.58 5.18 7.60
N VAL A 114 -5.01 5.30 8.85
CA VAL A 114 -4.33 4.73 10.01
C VAL A 114 -4.68 3.26 10.13
N ILE A 115 -3.69 2.39 10.01
CA ILE A 115 -3.81 0.94 10.10
C ILE A 115 -3.55 0.52 11.56
N PRO A 116 -4.52 -0.15 12.22
CA PRO A 116 -4.34 -0.62 13.57
C PRO A 116 -3.33 -1.77 13.68
N PRO A 117 -2.76 -2.03 14.87
CA PRO A 117 -1.86 -3.16 15.07
C PRO A 117 -2.57 -4.51 14.87
N THR A 118 -1.82 -5.52 14.45
CA THR A 118 -2.31 -6.89 14.16
C THR A 118 -2.87 -7.64 15.38
N THR A 119 -2.73 -7.08 16.58
CA THR A 119 -3.21 -7.67 17.83
C THR A 119 -4.70 -7.45 18.09
N ILE A 120 -5.35 -6.55 17.34
CA ILE A 120 -6.77 -6.25 17.54
C ILE A 120 -7.64 -7.35 16.89
N PRO A 121 -8.52 -8.00 17.66
CA PRO A 121 -9.44 -8.99 17.11
C PRO A 121 -10.53 -8.29 16.28
N TRP A 122 -10.57 -8.59 14.99
CA TRP A 122 -11.62 -8.13 14.09
C TRP A 122 -12.83 -9.07 14.12
N THR A 123 -14.04 -8.50 14.13
CA THR A 123 -15.28 -9.25 13.94
C THR A 123 -15.35 -9.83 12.52
N ALA A 124 -16.04 -10.95 12.33
CA ALA A 124 -16.17 -11.58 11.01
C ALA A 124 -16.75 -10.62 9.95
N GLU A 125 -17.75 -9.82 10.33
CA GLU A 125 -18.35 -8.78 9.46
C GLU A 125 -17.32 -7.73 9.02
N GLN A 126 -16.55 -7.19 9.97
CA GLN A 126 -15.50 -6.20 9.67
C GLN A 126 -14.42 -6.75 8.75
N LYS A 127 -14.07 -8.04 8.89
CA LYS A 127 -13.10 -8.68 8.00
C LYS A 127 -13.63 -8.73 6.57
N THR A 128 -14.88 -9.14 6.40
CA THR A 128 -15.53 -9.17 5.08
C THR A 128 -15.57 -7.77 4.46
N ASP A 129 -16.00 -6.75 5.24
CA ASP A 129 -16.06 -5.37 4.76
C ASP A 129 -14.69 -4.83 4.30
N ILE A 130 -13.62 -5.13 5.06
CA ILE A 130 -12.25 -4.72 4.73
C ILE A 130 -11.74 -5.48 3.49
N CYS A 131 -12.02 -6.78 3.37
CA CYS A 131 -11.68 -7.58 2.19
C CYS A 131 -12.37 -7.05 0.92
N ASP A 132 -13.65 -6.70 1.03
CA ASP A 132 -14.43 -6.14 -0.08
C ASP A 132 -13.90 -4.76 -0.48
N LEU A 133 -13.59 -3.91 0.50
CA LEU A 133 -12.95 -2.61 0.29
C LEU A 133 -11.60 -2.78 -0.42
N GLU A 134 -10.73 -3.67 0.06
CA GLU A 134 -9.41 -3.91 -0.52
C GLU A 134 -9.54 -4.41 -1.97
N THR A 135 -10.45 -5.35 -2.23
CA THR A 135 -10.70 -5.89 -3.57
C THR A 135 -11.11 -4.81 -4.56
N ILE A 136 -12.02 -3.91 -4.16
CA ILE A 136 -12.47 -2.80 -5.00
C ILE A 136 -11.35 -1.80 -5.24
N LEU A 137 -10.62 -1.40 -4.18
CA LEU A 137 -9.55 -0.42 -4.31
C LEU A 137 -8.36 -0.94 -5.12
N LEU A 138 -8.07 -2.25 -5.09
CA LEU A 138 -7.06 -2.87 -5.94
C LEU A 138 -7.49 -2.95 -7.41
N GLY A 139 -8.80 -2.98 -7.68
CA GLY A 139 -9.39 -3.06 -9.02
C GLY A 139 -9.68 -1.71 -9.69
N GLU A 140 -9.63 -0.61 -8.94
CA GLU A 140 -9.94 0.74 -9.45
C GLU A 140 -8.68 1.64 -9.53
N SER A 141 -8.73 2.65 -10.40
CA SER A 141 -7.72 3.71 -10.46
C SER A 141 -8.11 4.86 -9.53
N VAL A 142 -7.25 5.19 -8.58
CA VAL A 142 -7.49 6.26 -7.61
C VAL A 142 -6.66 7.50 -8.02
N PRO A 143 -7.30 8.63 -8.35
CA PRO A 143 -6.59 9.81 -8.85
C PRO A 143 -5.83 10.58 -7.77
N ILE A 144 -6.16 10.36 -6.50
CA ILE A 144 -5.55 11.01 -5.33
C ILE A 144 -4.46 10.13 -4.71
N PRO A 145 -3.45 10.71 -4.04
CA PRO A 145 -2.49 9.96 -3.26
C PRO A 145 -3.14 9.41 -1.98
N VAL A 146 -3.11 8.08 -1.86
CA VAL A 146 -3.52 7.35 -0.66
C VAL A 146 -2.30 6.78 0.06
N TYR A 147 -2.18 7.08 1.36
CA TYR A 147 -1.10 6.60 2.22
C TYR A 147 -1.66 5.87 3.43
N PHE A 148 -0.96 4.82 3.82
CA PHE A 148 -1.24 3.98 4.95
C PHE A 148 -0.22 4.24 6.05
N LEU A 149 -0.71 4.59 7.23
CA LEU A 149 0.10 4.91 8.40
C LEU A 149 -0.07 3.78 9.41
N PRO A 150 0.97 3.00 9.74
CA PRO A 150 0.87 2.10 10.86
C PRO A 150 0.57 2.90 12.14
N GLU A 151 -0.29 2.37 12.98
CA GLU A 151 -0.63 2.97 14.25
C GLU A 151 0.59 2.91 15.19
N THR A 152 1.18 4.09 15.42
CA THR A 152 2.27 4.31 16.38
C THR A 152 1.80 5.31 17.42
N GLN A 153 2.57 5.48 18.50
CA GLN A 153 2.27 6.51 19.51
C GLN A 153 2.15 7.91 18.88
N GLN A 154 3.06 8.26 17.97
CA GLN A 154 3.06 9.54 17.25
C GLN A 154 1.80 9.71 16.38
N THR A 155 1.45 8.70 15.57
CA THR A 155 0.24 8.73 14.73
C THR A 155 -1.02 8.90 15.59
N ASN A 156 -1.03 8.30 16.79
CA ASN A 156 -2.14 8.41 17.73
C ASN A 156 -2.24 9.77 18.41
N GLU A 157 -1.10 10.36 18.79
CA GLU A 157 -1.05 11.73 19.30
C GLU A 157 -1.49 12.74 18.24
N LEU A 158 -1.06 12.57 16.99
CA LEU A 158 -1.54 13.35 15.84
C LEU A 158 -3.06 13.20 15.65
N TYR A 159 -3.56 11.96 15.68
CA TYR A 159 -5.00 11.72 15.53
C TYR A 159 -5.81 12.37 16.67
N LYS A 160 -5.36 12.22 17.93
CA LYS A 160 -6.02 12.80 19.10
C LYS A 160 -5.98 14.34 19.12
N SER A 161 -4.86 14.93 18.71
CA SER A 161 -4.70 16.39 18.65
C SER A 161 -5.57 17.02 17.55
N ILE A 162 -5.78 16.33 16.43
CA ILE A 162 -6.74 16.76 15.40
C ILE A 162 -8.18 16.57 15.89
N GLU A 163 -8.46 15.47 16.60
CA GLU A 163 -9.81 15.17 17.11
C GLU A 163 -10.25 16.16 18.20
N SER A 164 -9.38 16.52 19.15
CA SER A 164 -9.71 17.48 20.22
C SER A 164 -10.00 18.91 19.71
N ARG A 165 -9.41 19.29 18.57
CA ARG A 165 -9.69 20.58 17.91
C ARG A 165 -11.08 20.65 17.27
N ARG A 166 -11.78 19.53 17.14
CA ARG A 166 -13.13 19.49 16.57
C ARG A 166 -14.17 20.10 17.51
N ASP A 167 -13.97 19.97 18.81
CA ASP A 167 -14.99 20.32 19.82
C ASP A 167 -15.14 21.83 20.06
N SER A 168 -14.25 22.68 19.52
CA SER A 168 -14.32 24.14 19.67
C SER A 168 -15.18 24.87 18.63
N THR A 169 -15.76 24.17 17.66
CA THR A 169 -16.41 24.80 16.47
C THR A 169 -17.93 25.00 16.58
N LYS A 170 -18.48 24.99 17.80
CA LYS A 170 -19.87 25.42 18.03
C LYS A 170 -19.88 26.77 18.74
N ASP A 171 -20.30 27.78 17.97
CA ASP A 171 -20.89 29.06 18.36
C ASP A 171 -20.08 30.31 17.99
N SER A 172 -20.54 30.96 16.90
CA SER A 172 -20.25 32.34 16.45
C SER A 172 -19.34 32.51 15.22
N ALA A 173 -19.80 33.31 14.26
CA ALA A 173 -19.08 33.68 13.03
C ALA A 173 -17.75 34.40 13.29
N LEU A 174 -17.63 35.08 14.45
CA LEU A 174 -16.38 35.68 14.90
C LEU A 174 -15.38 34.63 15.39
N ALA A 175 -15.84 33.56 16.05
CA ALA A 175 -14.98 32.44 16.43
C ALA A 175 -14.46 31.71 15.18
N VAL A 176 -15.26 31.60 14.12
CA VAL A 176 -14.83 31.07 12.82
C VAL A 176 -13.74 31.94 12.18
N LEU A 177 -13.84 33.27 12.26
CA LEU A 177 -12.80 34.18 11.74
C LEU A 177 -11.53 34.15 12.60
N TYR A 178 -11.66 34.07 13.93
CA TYR A 178 -10.52 33.86 14.83
C TYR A 178 -9.83 32.53 14.52
N ASP A 179 -10.59 31.44 14.38
CA ASP A 179 -10.05 30.13 14.03
C ASP A 179 -9.38 30.13 12.65
N MET A 180 -9.89 30.89 11.66
CA MET A 180 -9.20 31.07 10.37
C MET A 180 -7.86 31.82 10.48
N VAL A 181 -7.73 32.73 11.44
CA VAL A 181 -6.52 33.54 11.66
C VAL A 181 -5.52 32.82 12.58
N THR A 182 -6.01 31.95 13.47
CA THR A 182 -5.18 31.18 14.44
C THR A 182 -5.06 29.69 14.10
N ALA A 183 -5.55 29.23 12.95
CA ALA A 183 -5.45 27.84 12.53
C ALA A 183 -4.00 27.48 12.16
N ASP A 184 -3.20 27.18 13.18
CA ASP A 184 -1.99 26.38 13.07
C ASP A 184 -2.40 24.93 12.71
N GLY A 185 -2.85 24.74 11.48
CA GLY A 185 -3.24 23.44 10.96
C GLY A 185 -2.01 22.54 10.76
N TYR A 186 -2.11 21.27 11.17
CA TYR A 186 -1.05 20.30 10.85
C TYR A 186 -0.95 20.14 9.34
N GLN A 187 0.21 20.45 8.77
CA GLN A 187 0.51 20.18 7.37
C GLN A 187 1.27 18.87 7.26
N LEU A 188 0.74 17.94 6.45
CA LEU A 188 1.52 16.79 6.04
C LEU A 188 2.16 17.08 4.70
N SER A 189 3.47 16.88 4.67
CA SER A 189 4.24 16.92 3.44
C SER A 189 4.89 15.55 3.22
N VAL A 190 4.80 15.08 1.98
CA VAL A 190 5.45 13.85 1.54
C VAL A 190 6.35 14.22 0.36
N THR A 191 7.63 14.42 0.65
CA THR A 191 8.67 14.69 -0.34
C THR A 191 9.17 13.38 -0.93
N THR A 192 8.33 12.73 -1.74
CA THR A 192 8.79 11.62 -2.57
C THR A 192 9.32 12.17 -3.90
N GLY A 193 10.47 11.66 -4.35
CA GLY A 193 11.04 12.02 -5.65
C GLY A 193 10.10 11.71 -6.82
N LYS A 194 10.37 12.28 -8.00
CA LYS A 194 9.64 11.91 -9.23
C LYS A 194 9.73 10.40 -9.44
N HIS A 195 8.58 9.73 -9.48
CA HIS A 195 8.52 8.29 -9.69
C HIS A 195 8.63 8.02 -11.19
N ASN A 196 9.72 7.38 -11.61
CA ASN A 196 9.86 6.91 -12.98
C ASN A 196 9.08 5.60 -13.13
N GLN A 197 8.22 5.53 -14.15
CA GLN A 197 7.54 4.29 -14.51
C GLN A 197 8.59 3.22 -14.82
N ARG A 198 8.58 2.13 -14.05
CA ARG A 198 9.45 0.99 -14.30
C ARG A 198 8.75 0.07 -15.30
N THR A 199 9.09 0.19 -16.57
CA THR A 199 8.57 -0.69 -17.64
C THR A 199 9.17 -2.09 -17.56
N ASP A 200 10.38 -2.22 -17.00
CA ASP A 200 11.15 -3.47 -17.00
C ASP A 200 11.05 -4.17 -15.63
N SER A 201 9.82 -4.51 -15.24
CA SER A 201 9.58 -5.38 -14.09
C SER A 201 9.72 -6.84 -14.51
N VAL A 202 10.94 -7.38 -14.44
CA VAL A 202 11.17 -8.81 -14.71
C VAL A 202 10.72 -9.63 -13.50
N LEU A 203 9.73 -10.51 -13.71
CA LEU A 203 9.34 -11.53 -12.75
C LEU A 203 10.24 -12.76 -12.92
N TYR A 204 10.84 -13.22 -11.83
CA TYR A 204 11.72 -14.39 -11.84
C TYR A 204 10.96 -15.62 -11.33
N ASN A 205 10.95 -16.70 -12.11
CA ASN A 205 10.47 -17.98 -11.61
C ASN A 205 11.64 -18.82 -11.13
N ILE A 206 11.45 -19.57 -10.05
CA ILE A 206 12.44 -20.55 -9.58
C ILE A 206 11.91 -21.92 -9.96
N ASN A 207 12.69 -22.70 -10.69
CA ASN A 207 12.32 -24.06 -11.05
C ASN A 207 13.39 -25.05 -10.62
N GLY A 208 12.98 -26.29 -10.37
CA GLY A 208 13.86 -27.41 -10.05
C GLY A 208 13.28 -28.70 -10.62
N LYS A 209 14.15 -29.65 -10.95
CA LYS A 209 13.74 -30.96 -11.47
C LYS A 209 14.45 -32.11 -10.75
N LEU A 210 13.72 -33.20 -10.55
CA LEU A 210 14.25 -34.49 -10.15
C LEU A 210 13.95 -35.48 -11.27
N VAL A 211 15.01 -36.04 -11.86
CA VAL A 211 14.88 -36.94 -13.00
C VAL A 211 14.44 -38.32 -12.51
N GLY A 212 13.50 -38.96 -13.19
CA GLY A 212 13.05 -40.32 -12.87
C GLY A 212 14.01 -41.41 -13.33
N HIS A 213 13.72 -42.66 -13.00
CA HIS A 213 14.52 -43.81 -13.40
C HIS A 213 14.25 -44.15 -14.87
N GLY A 214 15.22 -43.93 -15.75
CA GLY A 214 15.12 -44.17 -17.19
C GLY A 214 15.72 -43.02 -18.01
N ILE A 215 15.33 -42.94 -19.28
CA ILE A 215 15.74 -41.87 -20.20
C ILE A 215 14.86 -40.65 -19.93
N GLU A 216 15.45 -39.56 -19.44
CA GLU A 216 14.74 -38.35 -19.00
C GLU A 216 13.68 -37.87 -20.00
N GLU A 217 14.05 -37.76 -21.28
CA GLU A 217 13.18 -37.23 -22.35
C GLU A 217 11.96 -38.10 -22.63
N ARG A 218 12.02 -39.40 -22.28
CA ARG A 218 10.95 -40.38 -22.49
C ARG A 218 10.13 -40.64 -21.24
N LEU A 219 10.48 -40.05 -20.10
CA LEU A 219 9.68 -40.20 -18.87
C LEU A 219 8.59 -39.11 -18.77
N PRO A 220 7.38 -39.48 -18.35
CA PRO A 220 6.31 -38.52 -18.08
C PRO A 220 6.69 -37.56 -16.94
N LYS A 221 6.10 -36.36 -16.95
CA LYS A 221 6.42 -35.28 -16.00
C LYS A 221 5.24 -34.99 -15.08
N ILE A 222 5.51 -34.85 -13.78
CA ILE A 222 4.57 -34.31 -12.79
C ILE A 222 5.09 -32.95 -12.36
N LEU A 223 4.26 -31.92 -12.42
CA LEU A 223 4.61 -30.56 -12.07
C LEU A 223 3.93 -30.16 -10.76
N PHE A 224 4.72 -29.75 -9.76
CA PHE A 224 4.23 -29.13 -8.54
C PHE A 224 4.46 -27.62 -8.62
N VAL A 225 3.42 -26.83 -8.40
CA VAL A 225 3.45 -25.38 -8.54
C VAL A 225 2.98 -24.71 -7.25
N ALA A 226 3.69 -23.69 -6.81
CA ALA A 226 3.23 -22.73 -5.81
C ALA A 226 3.64 -21.32 -6.26
N HIS A 227 2.86 -20.31 -5.94
CA HIS A 227 3.29 -18.93 -6.13
C HIS A 227 3.84 -18.38 -4.82
N TYR A 228 4.90 -17.57 -4.89
CA TYR A 228 5.61 -17.08 -3.69
C TYR A 228 5.46 -15.58 -3.46
N ASP A 229 4.63 -14.93 -4.27
CA ASP A 229 4.30 -13.52 -4.15
C ASP A 229 2.99 -13.29 -3.39
N SER A 230 2.90 -12.12 -2.77
CA SER A 230 1.70 -11.58 -2.14
C SER A 230 1.54 -10.12 -2.56
N ILE A 231 0.31 -9.70 -2.78
CA ILE A 231 -0.04 -8.32 -3.08
C ILE A 231 -1.08 -7.85 -2.07
N GLY A 232 -1.09 -6.56 -1.78
CA GLY A 232 -2.12 -5.93 -0.97
C GLY A 232 -2.21 -4.46 -1.31
N LEU A 233 -3.13 -3.76 -0.66
CA LEU A 233 -3.37 -2.34 -0.90
C LEU A 233 -2.10 -1.48 -0.72
N ALA A 234 -1.28 -1.84 0.26
CA ALA A 234 0.07 -1.31 0.48
C ALA A 234 1.10 -2.45 0.39
N ASN A 235 1.80 -2.55 -0.74
CA ASN A 235 2.76 -3.64 -0.99
C ASN A 235 3.82 -3.79 0.10
N GLY A 236 4.27 -2.70 0.74
CA GLY A 236 5.25 -2.74 1.83
C GLY A 236 4.71 -3.32 3.15
N LEU A 237 3.40 -3.49 3.27
CA LEU A 237 2.71 -4.09 4.41
C LEU A 237 2.05 -5.44 4.08
N ALA A 238 2.07 -5.85 2.81
CA ALA A 238 1.48 -7.11 2.38
C ALA A 238 2.23 -8.28 3.05
N GLN A 239 1.52 -9.03 3.89
CA GLN A 239 2.05 -10.23 4.53
C GLN A 239 1.59 -11.46 3.74
N GLY A 240 2.55 -12.26 3.26
CA GLY A 240 2.27 -13.45 2.46
C GLY A 240 1.99 -14.73 3.25
N ALA A 241 1.88 -14.67 4.58
CA ALA A 241 1.93 -15.84 5.47
C ALA A 241 0.91 -16.94 5.10
N ASP A 242 -0.31 -16.57 4.76
CA ASP A 242 -1.32 -17.48 4.23
C ASP A 242 -1.87 -17.04 2.86
N SER A 243 -1.33 -15.97 2.26
CA SER A 243 -1.36 -15.71 0.81
C SER A 243 -0.32 -16.58 0.08
N ASN A 244 -0.39 -17.89 0.33
CA ASN A 244 0.40 -18.97 -0.25
C ASN A 244 1.85 -19.21 0.24
N ALA A 245 2.34 -18.53 1.29
CA ALA A 245 3.60 -18.97 1.91
C ALA A 245 3.50 -20.40 2.46
N SER A 246 2.31 -20.83 2.91
CA SER A 246 2.03 -22.22 3.28
C SER A 246 2.24 -23.21 2.13
N GLY A 247 1.76 -22.92 0.91
CA GLY A 247 2.00 -23.76 -0.27
C GLY A 247 3.47 -23.80 -0.67
N VAL A 248 4.18 -22.66 -0.58
CA VAL A 248 5.64 -22.60 -0.79
C VAL A 248 6.39 -23.48 0.22
N LEU A 249 6.03 -23.42 1.51
CA LEU A 249 6.65 -24.24 2.55
C LEU A 249 6.41 -25.74 2.32
N ILE A 250 5.18 -26.12 1.94
CA ILE A 250 4.85 -27.50 1.61
C ILE A 250 5.63 -27.95 0.37
N LEU A 251 5.75 -27.10 -0.65
CA LEU A 251 6.53 -27.40 -1.85
C LEU A 251 8.02 -27.65 -1.52
N LEU A 252 8.63 -26.80 -0.69
CA LEU A 252 10.00 -26.98 -0.20
C LEU A 252 10.15 -28.30 0.59
N LYS A 253 9.14 -28.65 1.40
CA LYS A 253 9.15 -29.91 2.15
C LYS A 253 9.02 -31.12 1.23
N LEU A 254 8.17 -31.05 0.20
CA LEU A 254 8.05 -32.07 -0.84
C LEU A 254 9.37 -32.24 -1.59
N ILE A 255 10.04 -31.15 -1.98
CA ILE A 255 11.37 -31.19 -2.61
C ILE A 255 12.35 -31.94 -1.72
N ARG A 256 12.40 -31.64 -0.42
CA ARG A 256 13.28 -32.32 0.54
C ARG A 256 12.96 -33.82 0.66
N LEU A 257 11.69 -34.20 0.72
CA LEU A 257 11.26 -35.60 0.83
C LEU A 257 11.55 -36.37 -0.47
N PHE A 258 11.20 -35.81 -1.62
CA PHE A 258 11.44 -36.42 -2.92
C PHE A 258 12.92 -36.48 -3.27
N SER A 259 13.73 -35.49 -2.88
CA SER A 259 15.18 -35.55 -3.04
C SER A 259 15.78 -36.77 -2.33
N LYS A 260 15.33 -37.05 -1.10
CA LYS A 260 15.71 -38.28 -0.39
C LYS A 260 15.19 -39.54 -1.09
N LEU A 261 13.95 -39.54 -1.57
CA LEU A 261 13.36 -40.67 -2.27
C LEU A 261 14.06 -40.97 -3.62
N TYR A 262 14.44 -39.94 -4.37
CA TYR A 262 15.08 -40.07 -5.69
C TYR A 262 16.60 -40.30 -5.60
N SER A 263 17.20 -40.16 -4.41
CA SER A 263 18.63 -40.40 -4.17
C SER A 263 19.05 -41.85 -4.38
N LYS A 264 18.14 -42.82 -4.12
CA LYS A 264 18.42 -44.25 -4.30
C LYS A 264 17.79 -44.72 -5.60
N GLN A 265 18.54 -45.52 -6.37
CA GLN A 265 18.05 -46.07 -7.64
C GLN A 265 16.82 -46.98 -7.47
N THR A 266 16.71 -47.67 -6.34
CA THR A 266 15.61 -48.62 -6.06
C THR A 266 14.27 -47.94 -5.75
N THR A 267 14.31 -46.71 -5.22
CA THR A 267 13.10 -45.94 -4.84
C THR A 267 12.77 -44.84 -5.84
N ARG A 268 13.60 -44.66 -6.87
CA ARG A 268 13.42 -43.66 -7.92
C ARG A 268 12.29 -44.08 -8.85
N ALA A 269 11.22 -43.30 -8.90
CA ALA A 269 10.06 -43.59 -9.76
C ALA A 269 10.36 -43.35 -11.24
N LYS A 270 9.56 -43.94 -12.14
CA LYS A 270 9.60 -43.72 -13.60
C LYS A 270 8.86 -42.44 -14.02
N TYR A 271 9.01 -41.37 -13.24
CA TYR A 271 8.44 -40.05 -13.51
C TYR A 271 9.49 -38.98 -13.23
N ASN A 272 9.50 -37.93 -14.04
CA ASN A 272 10.24 -36.72 -13.75
C ASN A 272 9.38 -35.81 -12.85
N LEU A 273 9.93 -35.35 -11.73
CA LEU A 273 9.24 -34.38 -10.87
C LEU A 273 9.80 -32.99 -11.15
N HIS A 274 8.93 -32.06 -11.48
CA HIS A 274 9.25 -30.66 -11.66
C HIS A 274 8.62 -29.85 -10.53
N PHE A 275 9.35 -28.88 -10.01
CA PHE A 275 8.91 -27.97 -8.97
C PHE A 275 9.05 -26.55 -9.49
N LEU A 276 7.99 -25.77 -9.40
CA LEU A 276 7.93 -24.40 -9.88
C LEU A 276 7.44 -23.48 -8.75
N PHE A 277 8.29 -22.52 -8.39
CA PHE A 277 7.91 -21.34 -7.61
C PHE A 277 7.66 -20.20 -8.61
N ALA A 278 6.39 -19.90 -8.84
CA ALA A 278 5.97 -18.87 -9.77
C ALA A 278 5.93 -17.49 -9.10
N ALA A 279 6.45 -16.48 -9.79
CA ALA A 279 6.28 -15.08 -9.40
C ALA A 279 5.01 -14.49 -10.03
N GLY A 280 4.47 -13.42 -9.44
CA GLY A 280 3.32 -12.73 -10.00
C GLY A 280 2.05 -13.58 -10.08
N GLY A 281 1.84 -14.51 -9.14
CA GLY A 281 0.59 -15.24 -8.98
C GLY A 281 -0.59 -14.30 -8.78
N LYS A 282 -0.43 -13.26 -7.95
CA LYS A 282 -1.48 -12.26 -7.71
C LYS A 282 -1.60 -11.20 -8.81
N LEU A 283 -0.65 -11.14 -9.73
CA LEU A 283 -0.68 -10.27 -10.91
C LEU A 283 -1.25 -11.02 -12.12
N ASN A 284 -2.36 -11.74 -11.97
CA ASN A 284 -2.94 -12.60 -13.02
C ASN A 284 -1.96 -13.67 -13.55
N TYR A 285 -1.25 -14.34 -12.64
CA TYR A 285 -0.38 -15.49 -12.94
C TYR A 285 0.69 -15.25 -14.01
N GLN A 286 1.25 -14.04 -14.08
CA GLN A 286 2.20 -13.65 -15.13
C GLN A 286 3.47 -14.51 -15.14
N GLY A 287 3.99 -14.91 -13.98
CA GLY A 287 5.15 -15.79 -13.92
C GLY A 287 4.83 -17.18 -14.45
N SER A 288 3.72 -17.79 -14.04
CA SER A 288 3.30 -19.10 -14.56
C SER A 288 3.06 -19.05 -16.07
N LYS A 289 2.41 -17.98 -16.56
CA LYS A 289 2.20 -17.76 -18.01
C LYS A 289 3.53 -17.72 -18.76
N LYS A 290 4.47 -16.87 -18.31
CA LYS A 290 5.80 -16.79 -18.91
C LYS A 290 6.51 -18.15 -18.91
N TRP A 291 6.40 -18.91 -17.83
CA TRP A 291 7.00 -20.25 -17.76
C TRP A 291 6.39 -21.22 -18.77
N ILE A 292 5.07 -21.17 -18.99
CA ILE A 292 4.37 -22.00 -19.97
C ILE A 292 4.82 -21.63 -21.40
N ASP A 293 4.92 -20.34 -21.69
CA ASP A 293 5.40 -19.85 -23.00
C ASP A 293 6.84 -20.32 -23.25
N ASP A 294 7.74 -20.09 -22.28
CA ASP A 294 9.14 -20.55 -22.34
C ASP A 294 9.24 -22.09 -22.48
N TYR A 295 8.33 -22.85 -21.83
CA TYR A 295 8.27 -24.31 -21.93
C TYR A 295 7.80 -24.78 -23.31
N HIS A 296 6.80 -24.13 -23.89
CA HIS A 296 6.33 -24.44 -25.24
C HIS A 296 7.41 -24.21 -26.29
N ASP A 297 8.14 -23.09 -26.19
CA ASP A 297 9.25 -22.77 -27.07
C ASP A 297 10.36 -23.83 -26.99
N GLN A 298 10.73 -24.24 -25.77
CA GLN A 298 11.71 -25.32 -25.56
C GLN A 298 11.22 -26.66 -26.13
N LYS A 299 9.95 -27.00 -25.92
CA LYS A 299 9.37 -28.24 -26.46
C LYS A 299 9.45 -28.27 -27.98
N GLN A 300 9.16 -27.16 -28.65
CA GLN A 300 9.25 -27.05 -30.11
C GLN A 300 10.70 -27.14 -30.59
N GLN A 301 11.63 -26.44 -29.94
CA GLN A 301 13.05 -26.44 -30.31
C GLN A 301 13.71 -27.81 -30.10
N GLN A 302 13.39 -28.50 -29.01
CA GLN A 302 14.02 -29.77 -28.62
C GLN A 302 13.23 -31.01 -29.07
N GLN A 303 12.09 -30.82 -29.76
CA GLN A 303 11.18 -31.90 -30.19
C GLN A 303 10.87 -32.91 -29.08
N LEU A 304 10.70 -32.42 -27.85
CA LEU A 304 10.50 -33.27 -26.68
C LEU A 304 9.18 -34.05 -26.83
N PRO A 305 9.21 -35.39 -26.82
CA PRO A 305 8.03 -36.21 -27.09
C PRO A 305 7.00 -36.18 -25.96
N ASN A 306 7.41 -35.75 -24.76
CA ASN A 306 6.63 -35.94 -23.54
C ASN A 306 6.02 -34.67 -22.98
N ASP A 307 4.72 -34.78 -22.71
CA ASP A 307 3.91 -33.77 -22.04
C ASP A 307 3.92 -33.92 -20.51
N VAL A 308 3.39 -32.90 -19.85
CA VAL A 308 3.11 -32.92 -18.42
C VAL A 308 1.81 -33.68 -18.20
N ASP A 309 1.87 -34.80 -17.49
CA ASP A 309 0.71 -35.66 -17.23
C ASP A 309 -0.19 -35.04 -16.15
N VAL A 310 0.41 -34.50 -15.09
CA VAL A 310 -0.31 -33.95 -13.93
C VAL A 310 0.36 -32.66 -13.47
N VAL A 311 -0.47 -31.65 -13.22
CA VAL A 311 -0.08 -30.40 -12.56
C VAL A 311 -0.80 -30.31 -11.23
N VAL A 312 -0.03 -30.18 -10.14
CA VAL A 312 -0.54 -30.02 -8.78
C VAL A 312 -0.21 -28.60 -8.32
N CYS A 313 -1.25 -27.78 -8.18
CA CYS A 313 -1.12 -26.43 -7.66
C CYS A 313 -1.38 -26.42 -6.15
N LEU A 314 -0.43 -25.90 -5.38
CA LEU A 314 -0.55 -25.71 -3.93
C LEU A 314 -0.93 -24.26 -3.65
N ASP A 315 -2.03 -24.07 -2.92
CA ASP A 315 -2.55 -22.75 -2.58
C ASP A 315 -3.12 -22.71 -1.15
N SER A 316 -2.74 -21.69 -0.37
CA SER A 316 -3.25 -21.36 0.97
C SER A 316 -3.55 -22.55 1.92
N LEU A 317 -2.70 -23.57 1.93
CA LEU A 317 -2.89 -24.82 2.68
C LEU A 317 -2.69 -24.71 4.21
N GLY A 318 -2.49 -23.50 4.73
CA GLY A 318 -2.22 -23.24 6.15
C GLY A 318 -3.44 -22.76 6.95
N GLN A 319 -4.58 -22.52 6.31
CA GLN A 319 -5.74 -21.85 6.94
C GLN A 319 -6.68 -22.81 7.69
N SER A 320 -6.82 -24.05 7.22
CA SER A 320 -7.80 -25.01 7.76
C SER A 320 -7.18 -26.38 8.01
N ASN A 321 -7.82 -27.14 8.92
CA ASN A 321 -7.50 -28.56 9.14
C ASN A 321 -8.03 -29.49 8.03
N GLN A 322 -8.87 -28.96 7.14
CA GLN A 322 -9.40 -29.66 5.97
C GLN A 322 -8.58 -29.28 4.73
N LEU A 323 -8.35 -30.27 3.86
CA LEU A 323 -7.72 -30.09 2.56
C LEU A 323 -8.80 -30.12 1.48
N TYR A 324 -8.91 -29.06 0.69
CA TYR A 324 -9.82 -29.00 -0.45
C TYR A 324 -9.05 -29.27 -1.73
N MET A 325 -9.57 -30.17 -2.56
CA MET A 325 -9.00 -30.47 -3.87
C MET A 325 -9.97 -29.99 -4.96
N HIS A 326 -9.48 -29.13 -5.85
CA HIS A 326 -10.23 -28.65 -7.00
C HIS A 326 -9.63 -29.24 -8.28
N VAL A 327 -10.50 -29.76 -9.15
CA VAL A 327 -10.09 -30.33 -10.45
C VAL A 327 -10.75 -29.54 -11.56
N SER A 328 -9.94 -28.94 -12.42
CA SER A 328 -10.42 -28.07 -13.51
C SER A 328 -11.11 -28.83 -14.65
N LYS A 329 -10.79 -30.11 -14.83
CA LYS A 329 -11.38 -30.99 -15.83
C LYS A 329 -11.89 -32.24 -15.14
N PRO A 330 -13.15 -32.68 -15.39
CA PRO A 330 -13.61 -33.95 -14.85
C PRO A 330 -12.68 -35.05 -15.34
N PRO A 331 -12.15 -35.90 -14.45
CA PRO A 331 -11.29 -37.01 -14.82
C PRO A 331 -12.03 -37.94 -15.79
N LYS A 332 -11.37 -38.31 -16.89
CA LYS A 332 -11.92 -39.27 -17.85
C LYS A 332 -11.76 -40.72 -17.39
N ASP A 333 -10.83 -40.97 -16.49
CA ASP A 333 -10.47 -42.30 -16.00
C ASP A 333 -11.17 -42.58 -14.66
N THR A 334 -11.83 -43.74 -14.59
CA THR A 334 -12.57 -44.24 -13.43
C THR A 334 -11.68 -44.40 -12.20
N GLN A 335 -10.37 -44.66 -12.38
CA GLN A 335 -9.43 -44.75 -11.26
C GLN A 335 -9.13 -43.38 -10.64
N THR A 336 -9.00 -42.35 -11.48
CA THR A 336 -8.79 -40.98 -11.03
C THR A 336 -10.04 -40.42 -10.35
N VAL A 337 -11.25 -40.77 -10.82
CA VAL A 337 -12.51 -40.43 -10.14
C VAL A 337 -12.51 -40.97 -8.70
N ARG A 338 -12.11 -42.22 -8.49
CA ARG A 338 -12.07 -42.84 -7.15
C ARG A 338 -11.12 -42.17 -6.18
N LEU A 339 -9.99 -41.68 -6.66
CA LEU A 339 -9.01 -40.92 -5.85
C LEU A 339 -9.53 -39.55 -5.42
N LEU A 340 -10.48 -38.98 -6.17
CA LEU A 340 -11.05 -37.65 -5.92
C LEU A 340 -12.31 -37.68 -5.03
N THR A 341 -12.87 -38.88 -4.79
CA THR A 341 -14.05 -39.09 -3.94
C THR A 341 -13.72 -39.60 -2.53
N LEU A 342 -12.43 -39.66 -2.17
CA LEU A 342 -11.94 -39.93 -0.82
C LEU A 342 -11.79 -38.62 -0.05
#